data_AF-A0A7X7MZ16-F1
#
_entry.id   AF-A0A7X7MZ16-F1
#
_cell.length_a   1.000
_cell.length_b   1.000
_cell.length_c   1.000
_cell.angle_alpha   90.00
_cell.angle_beta   90.00
_cell.angle_gamma   90.00
#
_symmetry.space_group_name_H-M   'P 1'
#
loop_
_entity.id
_entity.type
_entity.pdbx_description
1 polymer ?
#
loop_
_entity_poly.entity_id
_entity_poly.type
_entity_poly.pdbx_seq_one_letter_code
_entity_poly.pdbx_strand_id
1 'polypeptide(L)'
;MQTFRLEGDIKHLYFRNYERRSDREELAEIMQILTDNGFEVKDKLMGPDCDLYTCQGNGLRFAICANIVGDGSTICVEDEYTLECLERIFEKGM
;
A
#
# COMPACT_ATOMS: atom_id res chain seq x y z
N MET A 1 -12.07 3.04 1.93
CA MET A 1 -11.01 3.34 0.93
C MET A 1 -11.33 2.61 -0.37
N GLN A 2 -10.65 2.86 -1.50
CA GLN A 2 -10.73 2.00 -2.70
C GLN A 2 -9.39 1.96 -3.41
N THR A 3 -8.98 0.81 -3.93
CA THR A 3 -7.79 0.68 -4.77
C THR A 3 -8.06 1.00 -6.25
N PHE A 4 -7.06 1.50 -6.95
CA PHE A 4 -7.08 1.66 -8.41
C PHE A 4 -5.67 1.60 -9.02
N ARG A 5 -5.61 1.35 -10.32
CA ARG A 5 -4.40 1.41 -11.14
C ARG A 5 -4.47 2.57 -12.11
N LEU A 6 -3.30 3.11 -12.46
CA LEU A 6 -3.15 4.00 -13.61
C LEU A 6 -2.90 3.16 -14.86
N GLU A 7 -3.46 3.60 -16.00
CA GLU A 7 -3.27 2.89 -17.27
C GLU A 7 -1.78 2.84 -17.63
N GLY A 8 -1.27 1.63 -17.91
CA GLY A 8 0.16 1.39 -18.18
C GLY A 8 1.04 1.28 -16.94
N ASP A 9 0.51 1.51 -15.74
CA ASP A 9 1.24 1.28 -14.49
C ASP A 9 0.98 -0.15 -13.98
N ILE A 10 2.04 -0.94 -13.96
CA ILE A 10 2.05 -2.33 -13.49
C ILE A 10 2.82 -2.49 -12.17
N LYS A 11 3.27 -1.37 -11.58
CA LYS A 11 4.15 -1.37 -10.40
C LYS A 11 3.55 -0.68 -9.19
N HIS A 12 2.48 0.08 -9.37
CA HIS A 12 1.88 0.82 -8.27
C HIS A 12 0.40 0.52 -8.12
N LEU A 13 0.00 0.30 -6.88
CA LEU A 13 -1.38 0.27 -6.45
C LEU A 13 -1.68 1.55 -5.68
N TYR A 14 -2.67 2.30 -6.18
CA TYR A 14 -3.06 3.59 -5.62
C TYR A 14 -4.31 3.44 -4.78
N PHE A 15 -4.43 4.29 -3.77
CA PHE A 15 -5.59 4.32 -2.88
C PHE A 15 -6.34 5.63 -3.07
N ARG A 16 -7.67 5.53 -3.12
CA ARG A 16 -8.57 6.68 -3.16
C ARG A 16 -9.29 6.83 -1.83
N ASN A 17 -9.01 7.94 -1.17
CA ASN A 17 -9.58 8.30 0.12
C ASN A 17 -10.90 9.08 -0.05
N TYR A 18 -12.01 8.36 -0.28
CA TYR A 18 -13.33 8.99 -0.40
C TYR A 18 -13.85 9.58 0.92
N GLU A 19 -13.34 9.10 2.05
CA GLU A 19 -13.81 9.47 3.38
C GLU A 19 -13.08 10.68 3.98
N ARG A 20 -12.14 11.27 3.23
CA ARG A 20 -11.31 12.41 3.67
C ARG A 20 -10.59 12.13 4.99
N ARG A 21 -10.21 10.87 5.22
CA ARG A 21 -9.40 10.48 6.39
C ARG A 21 -8.02 11.13 6.29
N SER A 22 -7.34 11.31 7.41
CA SER A 22 -5.94 11.77 7.36
C SER A 22 -5.04 10.71 6.73
N ASP A 23 -3.91 11.14 6.14
CA ASP A 23 -2.92 10.21 5.55
C ASP A 23 -2.42 9.18 6.57
N ARG A 24 -2.37 9.56 7.85
CA ARG A 24 -2.02 8.66 8.96
C ARG A 24 -3.07 7.56 9.19
N GLU A 25 -4.35 7.91 9.11
CA GLU A 25 -5.44 6.95 9.26
C GLU A 25 -5.52 6.01 8.05
N GLU A 26 -5.33 6.53 6.84
CA GLU A 26 -5.23 5.71 5.62
C GLU A 26 -4.07 4.72 5.74
N LEU A 27 -2.87 5.20 6.10
CA LEU A 27 -1.70 4.33 6.26
C LEU A 27 -1.92 3.25 7.33
N ALA A 28 -2.55 3.61 8.45
CA ALA A 28 -2.86 2.65 9.52
C ALA A 28 -3.83 1.56 9.05
N GLU A 29 -4.86 1.92 8.27
CA GLU A 29 -5.79 0.95 7.68
C GLU A 29 -5.08 0.03 6.68
N ILE A 30 -4.23 0.58 5.80
CA ILE A 30 -3.43 -0.21 4.86
C ILE A 30 -2.58 -1.24 5.61
N MET A 31 -1.85 -0.80 6.64
CA MET A 31 -1.02 -1.70 7.46
C MET A 31 -1.85 -2.75 8.20
N GLN A 32 -3.03 -2.39 8.68
CA GLN A 32 -3.94 -3.31 9.37
C GLN A 32 -4.43 -4.40 8.42
N ILE A 33 -4.94 -4.04 7.25
CA ILE A 33 -5.42 -5.00 6.23
C ILE A 33 -4.30 -5.97 5.84
N LEU A 34 -3.08 -5.47 5.65
CA LEU A 34 -1.92 -6.32 5.34
C LEU A 34 -1.58 -7.27 6.49
N THR A 35 -1.56 -6.78 7.72
CA THR A 35 -1.27 -7.61 8.91
C THR A 35 -2.31 -8.70 9.09
N ASP A 36 -3.60 -8.38 8.90
CA ASP A 36 -4.70 -9.35 8.99
C ASP A 36 -4.65 -10.43 7.90
N ASN A 37 -3.99 -10.14 6.78
CA ASN A 37 -3.76 -11.08 5.67
C ASN A 37 -2.38 -11.78 5.75
N GLY A 38 -1.71 -11.71 6.90
CA GLY A 38 -0.47 -12.45 7.16
C GLY A 38 0.79 -11.81 6.59
N PHE A 39 0.75 -10.52 6.27
CA PHE A 39 1.94 -9.77 5.88
C PHE A 39 2.61 -9.14 7.10
N GLU A 40 3.93 -9.20 7.12
CA GLU A 40 4.78 -8.50 8.05
C GLU A 40 5.17 -7.14 7.44
N VAL A 41 4.82 -6.05 8.14
CA VAL A 41 5.30 -4.70 7.83
C VAL A 41 6.58 -4.46 8.61
N LYS A 42 7.71 -4.36 7.89
CA LYS A 42 9.06 -4.20 8.45
C LYS A 42 9.45 -2.73 8.63
N ASP A 43 10.68 -2.56 9.11
CA ASP A 43 11.28 -1.27 9.44
C ASP A 43 11.06 -0.20 8.37
N LYS A 44 10.81 1.00 8.92
CA LYS A 44 10.57 2.24 8.23
C LYS A 44 11.89 2.83 7.72
N LEU A 45 12.00 3.04 6.42
CA LEU A 45 13.03 3.88 5.81
C LEU A 45 12.47 5.29 5.64
N MET A 46 12.98 6.23 6.42
CA MET A 46 12.54 7.63 6.37
C MET A 46 13.27 8.38 5.26
N GLY A 47 12.51 8.93 4.32
CA GLY A 47 12.99 9.85 3.30
C GLY A 47 12.57 11.29 3.58
N PRO A 48 13.11 12.26 2.84
CA PRO A 48 12.72 13.67 2.96
C PRO A 48 11.27 13.91 2.50
N ASP A 49 10.81 13.18 1.49
CA ASP A 49 9.49 13.38 0.85
C ASP A 49 8.50 12.25 1.16
N CYS A 50 9.00 11.04 1.43
CA CYS A 50 8.16 9.89 1.73
C CYS A 50 8.83 8.95 2.74
N ASP A 51 8.00 8.21 3.46
CA ASP A 51 8.40 7.09 4.28
C ASP A 51 8.13 5.78 3.53
N LEU A 52 9.11 4.88 3.53
CA LEU A 52 9.00 3.56 2.90
C LEU A 52 8.92 2.47 3.95
N TYR A 53 7.92 1.60 3.83
CA TYR A 53 7.73 0.43 4.68
C TYR A 53 7.88 -0.81 3.82
N THR A 54 8.88 -1.65 4.10
CA THR A 54 9.02 -2.92 3.38
C THR A 54 8.01 -3.92 3.93
N CYS A 55 7.30 -4.62 3.05
CA CYS A 55 6.33 -5.63 3.42
C CYS A 55 6.71 -6.99 2.82
N GLN A 56 6.50 -8.05 3.59
CA GLN A 56 6.72 -9.42 3.12
C GLN A 56 5.71 -10.38 3.75
N GLY A 57 5.30 -11.39 3.01
CA GLY A 57 4.35 -12.40 3.48
C GLY A 57 3.79 -13.21 2.32
N ASN A 58 3.36 -14.44 2.57
CA ASN A 58 2.77 -15.31 1.54
C ASN A 58 3.65 -15.52 0.28
N GLY A 59 4.97 -15.40 0.41
CA GLY A 59 5.91 -15.46 -0.71
C GLY A 59 6.02 -14.18 -1.55
N LEU A 60 5.29 -13.11 -1.20
CA LEU A 60 5.33 -11.82 -1.87
C LEU A 60 6.22 -10.83 -1.11
N ARG A 61 6.77 -9.87 -1.85
CA ARG A 61 7.54 -8.74 -1.30
C ARG A 61 7.18 -7.46 -2.04
N PHE A 62 6.92 -6.40 -1.30
CA PHE A 62 6.54 -5.09 -1.83
C PHE A 62 6.90 -3.99 -0.82
N ALA A 63 6.61 -2.74 -1.14
CA ALA A 63 6.78 -1.62 -0.23
C ALA A 63 5.53 -0.74 -0.20
N ILE A 64 5.24 -0.12 0.95
CA ILE A 64 4.30 0.99 1.07
C ILE A 64 5.12 2.28 1.01
N CYS A 65 4.78 3.16 0.08
CA CYS A 65 5.28 4.53 0.00
C CYS A 65 4.23 5.47 0.60
N ALA A 66 4.47 5.95 1.82
CA ALA A 66 3.62 6.92 2.48
C ALA A 66 4.17 8.33 2.20
N ASN A 67 3.45 9.11 1.40
CA ASN A 67 3.87 10.47 1.07
C ASN A 67 3.68 11.40 2.29
N ILE A 68 4.70 12.18 2.64
CA ILE A 68 4.65 13.11 3.77
C ILE A 68 3.98 14.43 3.36
N VAL A 69 3.91 14.73 2.06
CA VAL A 69 3.47 16.04 1.52
C VAL A 69 2.01 16.03 1.01
N GLY A 70 1.25 14.95 1.26
CA GLY A 70 -0.22 15.00 1.18
C GLY A 70 -0.88 14.44 -0.09
N ASP A 71 -0.33 13.40 -0.70
CA ASP A 71 -0.97 12.66 -1.80
C ASP A 71 -1.42 11.24 -1.41
N GLY A 72 -1.49 10.96 -0.11
CA GLY A 72 -1.83 9.64 0.42
C GLY A 72 -0.69 8.61 0.30
N SER A 73 -1.03 7.34 0.47
CA SER A 73 -0.11 6.22 0.39
C SER A 73 -0.24 5.47 -0.94
N THR A 74 0.83 4.80 -1.36
CA THR A 74 0.85 3.90 -2.53
C THR A 74 1.58 2.61 -2.17
N ILE A 75 1.21 1.51 -2.81
CA ILE A 75 1.98 0.26 -2.73
C ILE A 75 2.81 0.12 -4.00
N CYS A 76 4.11 -0.13 -3.85
CA CYS A 76 5.06 -0.38 -4.91
C CYS A 76 5.44 -1.87 -4.96
N VAL A 77 5.31 -2.49 -6.13
CA VAL A 77 5.64 -3.91 -6.36
C VAL A 77 6.69 -4.07 -7.45
N GLU A 78 7.36 -5.23 -7.47
CA GLU A 78 8.36 -5.55 -8.50
C GLU A 78 7.73 -6.19 -9.75
N ASP A 79 6.59 -6.86 -9.59
CA ASP A 79 5.92 -7.64 -10.62
C ASP A 79 4.39 -7.53 -10.57
N GLU A 80 3.75 -7.74 -11.72
CA GLU A 80 2.29 -7.62 -11.87
C GLU A 80 1.51 -8.69 -11.09
N TYR A 81 2.08 -9.88 -10.88
CA TYR A 81 1.41 -10.92 -10.10
C TYR A 81 1.23 -10.49 -8.64
N THR A 82 2.26 -9.89 -8.05
CA THR A 82 2.18 -9.29 -6.71
C THR A 82 1.12 -8.18 -6.68
N LEU A 83 1.03 -7.34 -7.72
CA LEU A 83 0.01 -6.28 -7.82
C LEU A 83 -1.41 -6.87 -7.77
N GLU A 84 -1.70 -7.82 -8.65
CA GLU A 84 -3.02 -8.46 -8.76
C GLU A 84 -3.42 -9.19 -7.45
N CYS A 85 -2.45 -9.81 -6.78
CA CYS A 85 -2.70 -10.45 -5.48
C CYS A 85 -3.11 -9.43 -4.43
N LEU A 86 -2.40 -8.30 -4.36
CA LEU A 86 -2.69 -7.23 -3.40
C LEU A 86 -4.03 -6.55 -3.72
N GLU A 87 -4.35 -6.32 -4.98
CA GLU A 87 -5.68 -5.82 -5.40
C GLU A 87 -6.81 -6.67 -4.80
N ARG A 88 -6.74 -7.99 -4.94
CA ARG A 88 -7.75 -8.91 -4.40
C ARG A 88 -7.82 -8.92 -2.88
N ILE A 89 -6.70 -8.69 -2.19
CA ILE A 89 -6.68 -8.58 -0.73
C ILE A 89 -7.44 -7.32 -0.30
N PHE A 90 -7.12 -6.20 -0.94
CA PHE A 90 -7.73 -4.92 -0.63
C PHE A 90 -9.19 -4.82 -1.08
N GLU A 91 -9.61 -5.53 -2.12
CA GLU A 91 -11.04 -5.65 -2.48
C GLU A 91 -11.87 -6.44 -1.45
N LYS A 92 -11.25 -7.37 -0.71
CA LYS A 92 -11.94 -8.20 0.31
C LYS A 92 -11.88 -7.61 1.71
N GLY A 93 -10.83 -6.85 2.02
CA GLY A 93 -10.59 -6.26 3.34
C GLY A 93 -11.18 -4.87 3.53
N MET A 94 -11.81 -4.29 2.48
CA MET A 94 -12.47 -2.98 2.50
C MET A 94 -13.99 -3.06 2.59
#